data_AF-A0A9W9SP73-F1
#
_entry.id   AF-A0A9W9SP73-F1
#
_cell.length_a   1.000
_cell.length_b   1.000
_cell.length_c   1.000
_cell.angle_alpha   90.00
_cell.angle_beta   90.00
_cell.angle_gamma   90.00
#
_symmetry.space_group_name_H-M   'P 1'
#
loop_
_entity.id
_entity.type
_entity.pdbx_description
1 polymer ?
#
loop_
_entity_poly.entity_id
_entity_poly.type
_entity_poly.pdbx_seq_one_letter_code
_entity_poly.pdbx_strand_id
1 'polypeptide(L)'
;MAQYLQSTDSAHQCWIVTGLAIRNAQSLGLHLPQNIARLRSFQEQQLARKIWHGCILMDRVISMTFGRPAMISKASSGAVPLPAAVDDEYIPSGSSKEACQPPDRPSMMAFYAKSLELYEVMNDVLLSLYKPISDDNAEDIHDFYFDNAASEGERTIFELDRSLTRWTRSLPPHLRGDSSAVSTNPIFCRQSIVLRARFLHVRMLLFRPTLSKYCAVRDNTTAYPLVSTNDSFTHRVALQCSIICVKAAQESIELIYNNVPTDGTGGPLPAWWYNILCSYILSPGFYFDILTYPDVYTSATVLIAGRLCAAILAEVTEISVVQSWNYALEVLRKYQSYSTSARRCVAALEILYEQVASEGLLPMGHVPSHETRANLSAGNDMSFGEGMNAAILDSFEFPDFQDMSWLNSVPSNFF
;
A
#
# COMPACT_ATOMS: atom_id res chain seq x y z
N MET A 1 0.62 -19.65 -10.97
CA MET A 1 1.96 -19.85 -10.38
C MET A 1 2.47 -18.58 -9.70
N ALA A 2 2.71 -17.47 -10.41
CA ALA A 2 3.20 -16.22 -9.80
C ALA A 2 2.34 -15.75 -8.61
N GLN A 3 1.01 -15.72 -8.76
CA GLN A 3 0.08 -15.36 -7.70
C GLN A 3 0.12 -16.31 -6.48
N TYR A 4 0.46 -17.59 -6.68
CA TYR A 4 0.67 -18.54 -5.58
C TYR A 4 1.99 -18.26 -4.86
N LEU A 5 3.09 -18.06 -5.61
CA LEU A 5 4.39 -17.69 -5.05
C LEU A 5 4.36 -16.33 -4.35
N GLN A 6 3.45 -15.44 -4.76
CA GLN A 6 3.20 -14.19 -4.06
C GLN A 6 2.67 -14.44 -2.64
N SER A 7 1.92 -15.53 -2.42
CA SER A 7 1.37 -15.88 -1.09
C SER A 7 2.32 -16.69 -0.20
N THR A 8 3.55 -16.96 -0.65
CA THR A 8 4.56 -17.73 0.09
C THR A 8 5.80 -16.89 0.35
N ASP A 9 6.75 -17.41 1.11
CA ASP A 9 8.04 -16.77 1.38
C ASP A 9 9.00 -16.76 0.16
N SER A 10 8.46 -16.89 -1.06
CA SER A 10 9.22 -17.10 -2.30
C SER A 10 9.20 -15.87 -3.21
N ALA A 11 9.35 -14.67 -2.64
CA ALA A 11 9.30 -13.39 -3.36
C ALA A 11 10.23 -13.34 -4.58
N HIS A 12 11.47 -13.82 -4.45
CA HIS A 12 12.41 -13.89 -5.57
C HIS A 12 11.94 -14.82 -6.70
N GLN A 13 11.39 -15.99 -6.35
CA GLN A 13 10.84 -16.91 -7.34
C GLN A 13 9.58 -16.33 -8.01
N CYS A 14 8.75 -15.60 -7.25
CA CYS A 14 7.59 -14.89 -7.78
C CYS A 14 8.00 -13.86 -8.85
N TRP A 15 9.07 -13.10 -8.60
CA TRP A 15 9.67 -12.16 -9.57
C TRP A 15 10.16 -12.87 -10.83
N ILE A 16 10.94 -13.96 -10.67
CA ILE A 16 11.47 -14.73 -11.80
C ILE A 16 10.35 -15.28 -12.69
N VAL A 17 9.34 -15.91 -12.08
CA VAL A 17 8.22 -16.53 -12.81
C VAL A 17 7.39 -15.47 -13.54
N THR A 18 7.19 -14.30 -12.93
CA THR A 18 6.49 -13.18 -13.57
C THR A 18 7.29 -12.67 -14.77
N GLY A 19 8.60 -12.47 -14.62
CA GLY A 19 9.46 -12.08 -15.74
C GLY A 19 9.48 -13.09 -16.87
N LEU A 20 9.42 -14.40 -16.57
CA LEU A 20 9.30 -15.43 -17.59
C LEU A 20 7.97 -15.33 -18.35
N ALA A 21 6.85 -15.11 -17.64
CA ALA A 21 5.55 -14.91 -18.26
C ALA A 21 5.54 -13.68 -19.18
N ILE A 22 6.13 -12.56 -18.74
CA ILE A 22 6.27 -11.33 -19.52
C ILE A 22 7.06 -11.59 -20.80
N ARG A 23 8.25 -12.21 -20.70
CA ARG A 23 9.08 -12.53 -21.88
C ARG A 23 8.37 -13.46 -22.85
N ASN A 24 7.62 -14.45 -22.36
CA ASN A 24 6.83 -15.34 -23.22
C ASN A 24 5.71 -14.58 -23.95
N ALA A 25 4.98 -13.71 -23.25
CA ALA A 25 3.97 -12.85 -23.87
C ALA A 25 4.58 -11.90 -24.91
N GLN A 26 5.78 -11.38 -24.65
CA GLN A 26 6.53 -10.56 -25.60
C GLN A 26 6.97 -11.35 -26.84
N SER A 27 7.51 -12.57 -26.66
CA SER A 27 7.88 -13.47 -27.76
C SER A 27 6.70 -13.86 -28.65
N LEU A 28 5.50 -13.96 -28.08
CA LEU A 28 4.25 -14.16 -28.82
C LEU A 28 3.72 -12.86 -29.47
N GLY A 29 4.38 -11.72 -29.25
CA GLY A 29 4.01 -10.44 -29.82
C GLY A 29 2.76 -9.82 -29.19
N LEU A 30 2.34 -10.25 -28.00
CA LEU A 30 1.10 -9.77 -27.35
C LEU A 30 1.18 -8.32 -26.89
N HIS A 31 2.39 -7.78 -26.74
CA HIS A 31 2.64 -6.37 -26.45
C HIS A 31 2.40 -5.44 -27.66
N LEU A 32 2.19 -6.00 -28.86
CA LEU A 32 2.00 -5.22 -30.08
C LEU A 32 0.52 -5.26 -30.49
N PRO A 33 -0.19 -4.11 -30.49
CA PRO A 33 -1.62 -4.08 -30.83
C PRO A 33 -1.90 -4.58 -32.25
N GLN A 34 -0.96 -4.36 -33.18
CA GLN A 34 -1.03 -4.82 -34.57
C GLN A 34 -1.07 -6.36 -34.68
N ASN A 35 -0.33 -7.06 -33.82
CA ASN A 35 -0.31 -8.52 -33.81
C ASN A 35 -1.61 -9.08 -33.24
N ILE A 36 -2.14 -8.47 -32.17
CA ILE A 36 -3.45 -8.82 -31.62
C ILE A 36 -4.53 -8.63 -32.69
N ALA A 37 -4.52 -7.51 -33.42
CA ALA A 37 -5.52 -7.22 -34.45
C ALA A 37 -5.55 -8.25 -35.61
N ARG A 38 -4.46 -9.00 -35.82
CA ARG A 38 -4.37 -10.06 -36.84
C ARG A 38 -4.94 -11.40 -36.38
N LEU A 39 -5.32 -11.56 -35.11
CA LEU A 39 -5.98 -12.76 -34.60
C LEU A 39 -7.39 -12.90 -35.21
N ARG A 40 -7.79 -14.14 -35.50
CA ARG A 40 -8.91 -14.46 -36.39
C ARG A 40 -10.27 -14.12 -35.76
N SER A 41 -10.40 -14.36 -34.46
CA SER A 41 -11.65 -14.18 -33.74
C SER A 41 -11.56 -13.07 -32.69
N PHE A 42 -12.69 -12.45 -32.38
CA PHE A 42 -12.79 -11.48 -31.28
C PHE A 42 -12.40 -12.14 -29.94
N GLN A 43 -12.74 -13.42 -29.76
CA GLN A 43 -12.38 -14.19 -28.58
C GLN A 43 -10.85 -14.30 -28.40
N GLU A 44 -10.11 -14.66 -29.44
CA GLU A 44 -8.64 -14.73 -29.40
C GLU A 44 -8.03 -13.35 -29.12
N GLN A 45 -8.59 -12.29 -29.71
CA GLN A 45 -8.14 -10.92 -29.47
C GLN A 45 -8.32 -10.53 -27.99
N GLN A 46 -9.50 -10.79 -27.41
CA GLN A 46 -9.74 -10.51 -26.00
C GLN A 46 -8.87 -11.38 -25.09
N LEU A 47 -8.67 -12.65 -25.41
CA LEU A 47 -7.77 -13.52 -24.66
C LEU A 47 -6.33 -12.99 -24.67
N ALA A 48 -5.81 -12.57 -25.82
CA ALA A 48 -4.49 -11.97 -25.95
C ALA A 48 -4.36 -10.68 -25.11
N ARG A 49 -5.37 -9.80 -25.14
CA ARG A 49 -5.41 -8.59 -24.30
C ARG A 49 -5.44 -8.96 -22.81
N LYS A 50 -6.27 -9.91 -22.40
CA LYS A 50 -6.35 -10.40 -21.00
C LYS A 50 -4.99 -10.96 -20.54
N ILE A 51 -4.30 -11.73 -21.37
CA ILE A 51 -2.98 -12.28 -21.03
C ILE A 51 -1.94 -11.17 -20.87
N TRP A 52 -1.85 -10.25 -21.84
CA TRP A 52 -0.89 -9.14 -21.79
C TRP A 52 -1.13 -8.23 -20.58
N HIS A 53 -2.37 -7.82 -20.36
CA HIS A 53 -2.74 -7.00 -19.21
C HIS A 53 -2.63 -7.76 -17.87
N GLY A 54 -2.73 -9.09 -17.88
CA GLY A 54 -2.43 -9.92 -16.73
C GLY A 54 -0.94 -9.89 -16.36
N CYS A 55 -0.07 -9.83 -17.36
CA CYS A 55 1.37 -9.65 -17.16
C CYS A 55 1.67 -8.26 -16.58
N ILE A 56 1.05 -7.20 -17.12
CA ILE A 56 1.19 -5.83 -16.60
C ILE A 56 0.73 -5.76 -15.15
N LEU A 57 -0.46 -6.29 -14.84
CA LEU A 57 -0.99 -6.28 -13.48
C LEU A 57 -0.03 -6.95 -12.50
N MET A 58 0.47 -8.14 -12.83
CA MET A 58 1.42 -8.85 -11.96
C MET A 58 2.75 -8.12 -11.83
N ASP A 59 3.25 -7.50 -12.90
CA ASP A 59 4.45 -6.65 -12.86
C ASP A 59 4.27 -5.49 -11.89
N ARG A 60 3.16 -4.72 -12.00
CA ARG A 60 2.87 -3.59 -11.08
C ARG A 60 2.73 -4.02 -9.63
N VAL A 61 1.99 -5.11 -9.42
CA VAL A 61 1.78 -5.67 -8.08
C VAL A 61 3.12 -6.05 -7.45
N ILE A 62 3.98 -6.76 -8.17
CA ILE A 62 5.25 -7.19 -7.61
C ILE A 62 6.23 -6.03 -7.43
N SER A 63 6.27 -5.09 -8.38
CA SER A 63 7.07 -3.88 -8.24
C SER A 63 6.72 -3.10 -7.00
N MET A 64 5.43 -2.95 -6.70
CA MET A 64 4.97 -2.36 -5.46
C MET A 64 5.39 -3.20 -4.24
N THR A 65 5.10 -4.50 -4.24
CA THR A 65 5.27 -5.35 -3.06
C THR A 65 6.74 -5.61 -2.70
N PHE A 66 7.62 -5.75 -3.68
CA PHE A 66 9.04 -6.04 -3.45
C PHE A 66 9.97 -4.87 -3.81
N GLY A 67 9.40 -3.69 -4.08
CA GLY A 67 10.12 -2.47 -4.47
C GLY A 67 11.04 -2.61 -5.68
N ARG A 68 10.77 -3.60 -6.54
CA ARG A 68 11.55 -3.84 -7.74
C ARG A 68 11.11 -2.93 -8.88
N PRO A 69 12.01 -2.38 -9.71
CA PRO A 69 11.62 -1.64 -10.91
C PRO A 69 10.74 -2.49 -11.82
N ALA A 70 9.66 -1.90 -12.34
CA ALA A 70 8.74 -2.59 -13.24
C ALA A 70 9.44 -3.04 -14.53
N MET A 71 9.17 -4.27 -14.98
CA MET A 71 9.76 -4.82 -16.20
C MET A 71 9.13 -4.26 -17.47
N ILE A 72 7.85 -3.88 -17.42
CA ILE A 72 7.11 -3.34 -18.56
C ILE A 72 7.05 -1.82 -18.46
N SER A 73 7.64 -1.12 -19.44
CA SER A 73 7.60 0.34 -19.50
C SER A 73 6.18 0.89 -19.67
N LYS A 74 5.97 2.14 -19.23
CA LYS A 74 4.68 2.86 -19.36
C LYS A 74 4.23 2.99 -20.82
N ALA A 75 5.16 3.21 -21.74
CA ALA A 75 4.86 3.28 -23.18
C ALA A 75 4.32 1.94 -23.72
N SER A 76 4.87 0.82 -23.22
CA SER A 76 4.46 -0.52 -23.63
C SER A 76 3.13 -0.94 -22.97
N SER A 77 2.89 -0.57 -21.71
CA SER A 77 1.62 -0.88 -21.03
C SER A 77 0.41 -0.24 -21.70
N GLY A 78 0.55 1.02 -22.15
CA GLY A 78 -0.51 1.77 -22.82
C GLY A 78 -0.73 1.44 -24.30
N ALA A 79 0.16 0.66 -24.94
CA ALA A 79 0.09 0.39 -26.38
C ALA A 79 -1.06 -0.55 -26.77
N VAL A 80 -1.44 -1.46 -25.86
CA VAL A 80 -2.49 -2.46 -26.09
C VAL A 80 -3.79 -2.01 -25.42
N PRO A 81 -4.92 -1.92 -26.15
CA PRO A 81 -6.20 -1.57 -25.56
C PRO A 81 -6.57 -2.47 -24.39
N LEU A 82 -7.26 -1.91 -23.38
CA LEU A 82 -7.78 -2.70 -22.27
C LEU A 82 -8.72 -3.81 -22.77
N PRO A 83 -8.82 -4.93 -22.04
CA PRO A 83 -9.80 -5.97 -22.34
C PRO A 83 -11.22 -5.39 -22.29
N ALA A 84 -12.08 -5.82 -23.22
CA ALA A 84 -13.47 -5.41 -23.23
C ALA A 84 -14.19 -5.90 -21.96
N ALA A 85 -15.06 -5.06 -21.40
CA ALA A 85 -15.91 -5.41 -20.27
C ALA A 85 -17.15 -6.20 -20.74
N VAL A 86 -16.88 -7.35 -21.36
CA VAL A 86 -17.89 -8.27 -21.91
C VAL A 86 -17.59 -9.66 -21.37
N ASP A 87 -18.61 -10.32 -20.82
CA ASP A 87 -18.44 -11.64 -20.23
C ASP A 87 -18.32 -12.71 -21.31
N ASP A 88 -17.56 -13.76 -21.04
CA ASP A 88 -17.20 -14.79 -22.04
C ASP A 88 -18.44 -15.51 -22.60
N GLU A 89 -19.55 -15.56 -21.86
CA GLU A 89 -20.83 -16.13 -22.32
C GLU A 89 -21.46 -15.36 -23.49
N TYR A 90 -21.14 -14.07 -23.64
CA TYR A 90 -21.63 -13.22 -24.73
C TYR A 90 -20.63 -13.11 -25.88
N ILE A 91 -19.50 -13.82 -25.81
CA ILE A 91 -18.49 -13.84 -26.88
C ILE A 91 -18.69 -15.11 -27.73
N PRO A 92 -19.32 -15.01 -28.91
CA PRO A 92 -19.57 -16.18 -29.75
C PRO A 92 -18.26 -16.76 -30.29
N SER A 93 -18.10 -18.09 -30.14
CA SER A 93 -16.91 -18.81 -30.60
C SER A 93 -16.71 -18.66 -32.10
N GLY A 94 -15.48 -18.31 -32.52
CA GLY A 94 -15.11 -18.18 -33.93
C GLY A 94 -15.66 -16.95 -34.65
N SER A 95 -16.42 -16.08 -33.99
CA SER A 95 -16.87 -14.82 -34.57
C SER A 95 -15.76 -13.77 -34.56
N SER A 96 -15.58 -13.09 -35.69
CA SER A 96 -14.74 -11.87 -35.78
C SER A 96 -15.51 -10.60 -35.41
N LYS A 97 -16.85 -10.66 -35.25
CA LYS A 97 -17.66 -9.51 -34.86
C LYS A 97 -17.41 -9.16 -33.40
N GLU A 98 -17.27 -7.86 -33.13
CA GLU A 98 -17.18 -7.32 -31.78
C GLU A 98 -18.44 -7.65 -30.99
N ALA A 99 -18.24 -8.28 -29.82
CA ALA A 99 -19.30 -8.61 -28.90
C ALA A 99 -19.50 -7.45 -27.92
N CYS A 100 -20.74 -7.26 -27.47
CA CYS A 100 -21.11 -6.24 -26.48
C CYS A 100 -21.83 -6.89 -25.30
N GLN A 101 -21.59 -6.36 -24.11
CA GLN A 101 -22.34 -6.73 -22.94
C GLN A 101 -23.80 -6.25 -23.09
N PRO A 102 -24.81 -7.06 -22.74
CA PRO A 102 -26.19 -6.62 -22.70
C PRO A 102 -26.37 -5.41 -21.75
N PRO A 103 -27.16 -4.38 -22.13
CA PRO A 103 -27.26 -3.14 -21.35
C PRO A 103 -27.93 -3.32 -19.98
N ASP A 104 -28.72 -4.36 -19.82
CA ASP A 104 -29.42 -4.74 -18.59
C ASP A 104 -28.58 -5.63 -17.65
N ARG A 105 -27.37 -6.04 -18.07
CA ARG A 105 -26.54 -6.99 -17.32
C ARG A 105 -25.16 -6.43 -16.99
N PRO A 106 -24.82 -6.22 -15.70
CA PRO A 106 -23.48 -5.82 -15.32
C PRO A 106 -22.45 -6.88 -15.71
N SER A 107 -21.30 -6.47 -16.24
CA SER A 107 -20.20 -7.37 -16.59
C SER A 107 -19.32 -7.69 -15.39
N MET A 108 -18.98 -8.97 -15.23
CA MET A 108 -17.93 -9.43 -14.31
C MET A 108 -16.54 -8.97 -14.78
N MET A 109 -16.31 -8.86 -16.08
CA MET A 109 -15.07 -8.34 -16.67
C MET A 109 -14.82 -6.85 -16.37
N ALA A 110 -15.86 -6.08 -16.02
CA ALA A 110 -15.71 -4.69 -15.62
C ALA A 110 -14.78 -4.51 -14.40
N PHE A 111 -14.81 -5.45 -13.45
CA PHE A 111 -13.90 -5.45 -12.30
C PHE A 111 -12.43 -5.55 -12.74
N TYR A 112 -12.15 -6.41 -13.71
CA TYR A 112 -10.79 -6.61 -14.21
C TYR A 112 -10.29 -5.36 -14.93
N ALA A 113 -11.09 -4.81 -15.85
CA ALA A 113 -10.76 -3.57 -16.55
C ALA A 113 -10.50 -2.40 -15.57
N LYS A 114 -11.38 -2.21 -14.57
CA LYS A 114 -11.21 -1.15 -13.56
C LYS A 114 -10.04 -1.39 -12.62
N SER A 115 -9.70 -2.65 -12.33
CA SER A 115 -8.47 -2.97 -11.59
C SER A 115 -7.23 -2.56 -12.38
N LEU A 116 -7.17 -2.86 -13.68
CA LEU A 116 -6.03 -2.49 -14.54
C LEU A 116 -5.84 -0.97 -14.59
N GLU A 117 -6.92 -0.21 -14.75
CA GLU A 117 -6.86 1.27 -14.70
C GLU A 117 -6.28 1.77 -13.36
N LEU A 118 -6.70 1.19 -12.23
CA LEU A 118 -6.21 1.58 -10.90
C LEU A 118 -4.72 1.24 -10.73
N TYR A 119 -4.28 0.08 -11.22
CA TYR A 119 -2.88 -0.34 -11.14
C TYR A 119 -1.95 0.53 -11.98
N GLU A 120 -2.43 1.12 -13.08
CA GLU A 120 -1.63 2.12 -13.82
C GLU A 120 -1.53 3.44 -13.04
N VAL A 121 -2.59 3.89 -12.35
CA VAL A 121 -2.50 5.05 -11.44
C VAL A 121 -1.52 4.75 -10.30
N MET A 122 -1.56 3.55 -9.72
CA MET A 122 -0.61 3.11 -8.70
C MET A 122 0.83 3.12 -9.21
N ASN A 123 1.07 2.66 -10.44
CA ASN A 123 2.39 2.74 -11.07
C ASN A 123 2.86 4.19 -11.24
N ASP A 124 1.97 5.11 -11.60
CA ASP A 124 2.29 6.54 -11.66
C ASP A 124 2.67 7.11 -10.28
N VAL A 125 2.01 6.66 -9.20
CA VAL A 125 2.37 7.01 -7.81
C VAL A 125 3.79 6.54 -7.49
N LEU A 126 4.10 5.27 -7.75
CA LEU A 126 5.43 4.69 -7.50
C LEU A 126 6.53 5.43 -8.25
N LEU A 127 6.32 5.68 -9.55
CA LEU A 127 7.31 6.37 -10.39
C LEU A 127 7.51 7.85 -10.03
N SER A 128 6.53 8.48 -9.37
CA SER A 128 6.61 9.91 -9.02
C SER A 128 7.11 10.14 -7.60
N LEU A 129 6.77 9.27 -6.64
CA LEU A 129 7.01 9.53 -5.21
C LEU A 129 8.03 8.59 -4.54
N TYR A 130 8.38 7.49 -5.19
CA TYR A 130 9.23 6.44 -4.62
C TYR A 130 10.50 6.19 -5.45
N LYS A 131 11.05 7.26 -6.04
CA LYS A 131 12.35 7.22 -6.71
C LYS A 131 13.49 7.18 -5.69
N PRO A 132 14.61 6.48 -5.98
CA PRO A 132 15.83 6.63 -5.20
C PRO A 132 16.27 8.09 -5.27
N ILE A 133 16.23 8.78 -4.13
CA ILE A 133 16.67 10.16 -4.00
C ILE A 133 18.20 10.12 -3.99
N SER A 134 18.86 10.92 -4.83
CA SER A 134 20.29 11.23 -4.64
C SER A 134 20.41 12.11 -3.39
N ASP A 135 21.27 11.72 -2.44
CA ASP A 135 21.45 12.27 -1.09
C ASP A 135 21.58 13.81 -0.95
N ASP A 136 21.66 14.57 -2.04
CA ASP A 136 21.95 16.02 -2.03
C ASP A 136 20.75 16.96 -1.79
N ASN A 137 19.48 16.50 -1.87
CA ASN A 137 18.30 17.40 -1.84
C ASN A 137 17.26 17.10 -0.73
N ALA A 138 17.67 16.47 0.38
CA ALA A 138 16.74 15.89 1.35
C ALA A 138 15.97 16.87 2.26
N GLU A 139 16.26 18.18 2.23
CA GLU A 139 15.88 19.04 3.37
C GLU A 139 14.52 19.72 3.29
N ASP A 140 13.90 19.93 2.12
CA ASP A 140 12.63 20.67 2.06
C ASP A 140 11.42 19.82 1.63
N ILE A 141 10.41 19.79 2.50
CA ILE A 141 9.04 19.35 2.19
C ILE A 141 8.52 20.12 0.96
N HIS A 142 8.85 21.41 0.86
CA HIS A 142 8.49 22.28 -0.25
C HIS A 142 8.90 21.69 -1.60
N ASP A 143 10.16 21.29 -1.75
CA ASP A 143 10.71 20.84 -3.03
C ASP A 143 10.14 19.49 -3.45
N PHE A 144 9.92 18.60 -2.48
CA PHE A 144 9.33 17.29 -2.76
C PHE A 144 7.87 17.36 -3.24
N TYR A 145 7.07 18.32 -2.73
CA TYR A 145 5.63 18.41 -3.03
C TYR A 145 5.27 19.45 -4.10
N PHE A 146 6.00 20.56 -4.17
CA PHE A 146 5.61 21.75 -4.93
C PHE A 146 6.64 22.17 -5.98
N ASP A 147 7.92 21.85 -5.77
CA ASP A 147 9.01 22.29 -6.65
C ASP A 147 9.66 21.18 -7.49
N ASN A 148 9.09 19.96 -7.44
CA ASN A 148 9.30 18.97 -8.48
C ASN A 148 8.72 19.54 -9.79
N ALA A 149 9.52 20.34 -10.49
CA ALA A 149 9.32 20.65 -11.88
C ALA A 149 9.20 19.30 -12.58
N ALA A 150 7.96 18.89 -12.88
CA ALA A 150 7.64 17.56 -13.35
C ALA A 150 8.61 17.21 -14.47
N SER A 151 9.60 16.36 -14.16
CA SER A 151 10.49 15.85 -15.19
C SER A 151 9.61 15.10 -16.19
N GLU A 152 10.07 14.98 -17.43
CA GLU A 152 9.22 14.48 -18.52
C GLU A 152 8.58 13.12 -18.16
N GLY A 153 7.28 13.13 -17.82
CA GLY A 153 6.50 11.94 -17.47
C GLY A 153 6.15 11.73 -15.98
N GLU A 154 6.65 12.55 -15.06
CA GLU A 154 6.25 12.57 -13.64
C GLU A 154 4.92 13.28 -13.42
N ARG A 155 4.15 12.85 -12.42
CA ARG A 155 2.88 13.48 -12.04
C ARG A 155 2.95 14.03 -10.64
N THR A 156 2.38 15.21 -10.44
CA THR A 156 2.24 15.82 -9.12
C THR A 156 1.23 15.04 -8.26
N ILE A 157 1.33 15.20 -6.93
CA ILE A 157 0.37 14.61 -5.98
C ILE A 157 -1.09 14.98 -6.31
N PHE A 158 -1.33 16.21 -6.77
CA PHE A 158 -2.65 16.69 -7.15
C PHE A 158 -3.18 16.03 -8.43
N GLU A 159 -2.32 15.78 -9.41
CA GLU A 159 -2.70 15.08 -10.64
C GLU A 159 -3.00 13.60 -10.39
N LEU A 160 -2.25 12.98 -9.47
CA LEU A 160 -2.46 11.61 -9.02
C LEU A 160 -3.78 11.49 -8.25
N ASP A 161 -4.06 12.37 -7.29
CA ASP A 161 -5.34 12.41 -6.56
C ASP A 161 -6.53 12.68 -7.50
N ARG A 162 -6.36 13.59 -8.47
CA ARG A 162 -7.37 13.83 -9.51
C ARG A 162 -7.61 12.59 -10.36
N SER A 163 -6.57 11.80 -10.65
CA SER A 163 -6.69 10.55 -11.40
C SER A 163 -7.43 9.48 -10.61
N LEU A 164 -7.16 9.35 -9.31
CA LEU A 164 -7.92 8.48 -8.40
C LEU A 164 -9.40 8.90 -8.34
N THR A 165 -9.67 10.20 -8.19
CA THR A 165 -11.04 10.73 -8.19
C THR A 165 -11.78 10.45 -9.50
N ARG A 166 -11.11 10.65 -10.64
CA ARG A 166 -11.68 10.32 -11.96
C ARG A 166 -11.99 8.83 -12.07
N TRP A 167 -11.07 7.98 -11.62
CA TRP A 167 -11.26 6.54 -11.60
C TRP A 167 -12.49 6.14 -10.77
N THR A 168 -12.63 6.65 -9.54
CA THR A 168 -13.79 6.37 -8.67
C THR A 168 -15.12 6.75 -9.34
N ARG A 169 -15.18 7.94 -9.97
CA ARG A 169 -16.39 8.39 -10.70
C ARG A 169 -16.73 7.53 -11.92
N SER A 170 -15.71 6.90 -12.51
CA SER A 170 -15.87 6.03 -13.69
C SER A 170 -16.38 4.62 -13.33
N LEU A 171 -16.46 4.26 -12.04
CA LEU A 171 -16.89 2.93 -11.63
C LEU A 171 -18.36 2.68 -12.00
N PRO A 172 -18.67 1.53 -12.61
CA PRO A 172 -20.05 1.06 -12.78
C PRO A 172 -20.78 0.92 -11.44
N PRO A 173 -22.12 1.10 -11.39
CA PRO A 173 -22.90 1.05 -10.15
C PRO A 173 -22.65 -0.20 -9.29
N HIS A 174 -22.56 -1.39 -9.91
CA HIS A 174 -22.35 -2.66 -9.20
C HIS A 174 -20.96 -2.79 -8.56
N LEU A 175 -20.02 -1.89 -8.85
CA LEU A 175 -18.66 -1.87 -8.30
C LEU A 175 -18.43 -0.72 -7.30
N ARG A 176 -19.40 0.18 -7.09
CA ARG A 176 -19.24 1.35 -6.20
C ARG A 176 -19.33 1.01 -4.71
N GLY A 177 -20.04 -0.05 -4.35
CA GLY A 177 -20.25 -0.45 -2.96
C GLY A 177 -21.41 0.26 -2.23
N ASP A 178 -22.15 1.15 -2.92
CA ASP A 178 -23.31 1.83 -2.33
C ASP A 178 -24.51 0.86 -2.20
N SER A 179 -24.72 0.41 -0.97
CA SER A 179 -25.78 -0.48 -0.53
C SER A 179 -27.16 0.19 -0.53
N SER A 180 -27.77 0.33 -1.71
CA SER A 180 -29.25 0.38 -1.81
C SER A 180 -29.81 -0.87 -2.50
N ALA A 181 -28.94 -1.66 -3.12
CA ALA A 181 -29.21 -3.04 -3.48
C ALA A 181 -27.92 -3.77 -3.19
N VAL A 182 -27.84 -4.47 -2.05
CA VAL A 182 -26.89 -5.59 -1.93
C VAL A 182 -27.07 -6.38 -3.23
N SER A 183 -26.06 -6.33 -4.09
CA SER A 183 -26.11 -7.10 -5.33
C SER A 183 -26.38 -8.53 -4.89
N THR A 184 -27.53 -9.10 -5.25
CA THR A 184 -27.90 -10.47 -4.88
C THR A 184 -26.83 -11.47 -5.30
N ASN A 185 -25.99 -11.06 -6.26
CA ASN A 185 -24.81 -11.78 -6.68
C ASN A 185 -23.61 -11.57 -5.73
N PRO A 186 -23.14 -12.63 -5.03
CA PRO A 186 -21.99 -12.56 -4.12
C PRO A 186 -20.67 -12.20 -4.82
N ILE A 187 -20.56 -12.45 -6.13
CA ILE A 187 -19.36 -12.10 -6.92
C ILE A 187 -19.21 -10.59 -7.02
N PHE A 188 -20.29 -9.85 -7.31
CA PHE A 188 -20.23 -8.39 -7.43
C PHE A 188 -19.94 -7.72 -6.09
N CYS A 189 -20.54 -8.22 -5.01
CA CYS A 189 -20.23 -7.78 -3.65
C CYS A 189 -18.73 -7.96 -3.33
N ARG A 190 -18.17 -9.15 -3.63
CA ARG A 190 -16.74 -9.40 -3.49
C ARG A 190 -15.90 -8.46 -4.37
N GLN A 191 -16.29 -8.25 -5.62
CA GLN A 191 -15.57 -7.35 -6.53
C GLN A 191 -15.57 -5.90 -6.04
N SER A 192 -16.68 -5.39 -5.51
CA SER A 192 -16.76 -4.02 -4.97
C SER A 192 -15.88 -3.87 -3.72
N ILE A 193 -15.89 -4.85 -2.81
CA ILE A 193 -15.05 -4.83 -1.60
C ILE A 193 -13.57 -4.86 -1.97
N VAL A 194 -13.17 -5.76 -2.88
CA VAL A 194 -11.78 -5.88 -3.34
C VAL A 194 -11.31 -4.60 -4.04
N LEU A 195 -12.16 -3.96 -4.86
CA LEU A 195 -11.82 -2.68 -5.49
C LEU A 195 -11.71 -1.54 -4.48
N ARG A 196 -12.60 -1.48 -3.48
CA ARG A 196 -12.52 -0.47 -2.42
C ARG A 196 -11.22 -0.63 -1.63
N ALA A 197 -10.85 -1.85 -1.26
CA ALA A 197 -9.59 -2.13 -0.58
C ALA A 197 -8.38 -1.66 -1.40
N ARG A 198 -8.31 -2.04 -2.69
CA ARG A 198 -7.23 -1.60 -3.59
C ARG A 198 -7.18 -0.08 -3.74
N PHE A 199 -8.33 0.57 -3.83
CA PHE A 199 -8.39 2.03 -3.92
C PHE A 199 -7.83 2.69 -2.66
N LEU A 200 -8.23 2.22 -1.47
CA LEU A 200 -7.73 2.73 -0.21
C LEU A 200 -6.22 2.51 -0.08
N HIS A 201 -5.73 1.36 -0.54
CA HIS A 201 -4.30 1.09 -0.61
C HIS A 201 -3.54 2.12 -1.45
N VAL A 202 -3.95 2.32 -2.71
CA VAL A 202 -3.29 3.29 -3.60
C VAL A 202 -3.38 4.72 -3.05
N ARG A 203 -4.49 5.05 -2.38
CA ARG A 203 -4.67 6.34 -1.72
C ARG A 203 -3.73 6.51 -0.53
N MET A 204 -3.53 5.48 0.29
CA MET A 204 -2.51 5.50 1.34
C MET A 204 -1.11 5.65 0.74
N LEU A 205 -0.78 4.86 -0.29
CA LEU A 205 0.51 4.92 -0.99
C LEU A 205 0.80 6.33 -1.53
N LEU A 206 -0.21 7.04 -2.03
CA LEU A 206 -0.08 8.42 -2.52
C LEU A 206 0.29 9.41 -1.41
N PHE A 207 -0.35 9.31 -0.24
CA PHE A 207 -0.21 10.32 0.81
C PHE A 207 0.82 9.97 1.90
N ARG A 208 1.22 8.70 1.99
CA ARG A 208 2.17 8.19 3.01
C ARG A 208 3.52 8.94 3.02
N PRO A 209 4.13 9.28 1.87
CA PRO A 209 5.32 10.14 1.85
C PRO A 209 5.13 11.46 2.60
N THR A 210 3.94 12.05 2.44
CA THR A 210 3.58 13.34 3.07
C THR A 210 3.44 13.21 4.56
N LEU A 211 2.79 12.14 5.00
CA LEU A 211 2.67 11.85 6.42
C LEU A 211 4.03 11.68 7.08
N SER A 212 4.92 10.86 6.49
CA SER A 212 6.26 10.64 7.04
C SER A 212 7.06 11.94 7.17
N LYS A 213 7.12 12.74 6.10
CA LYS A 213 7.86 14.02 6.12
C LYS A 213 7.24 15.03 7.08
N TYR A 214 5.91 15.11 7.11
CA TYR A 214 5.19 15.98 8.04
C TYR A 214 5.48 15.61 9.50
N CYS A 215 5.53 14.32 9.82
CA CYS A 215 5.91 13.83 11.14
C CYS A 215 7.38 14.16 11.48
N ALA A 216 8.31 14.04 10.53
CA ALA A 216 9.73 14.32 10.75
C ALA A 216 10.04 15.81 11.02
N VAL A 217 9.34 16.73 10.34
CA VAL A 217 9.57 18.18 10.51
C VAL A 217 9.04 18.72 11.84
N ARG A 218 8.19 17.96 12.54
CA ARG A 218 7.71 18.29 13.90
C ARG A 218 8.87 18.65 14.84
N ASP A 219 10.02 18.00 14.67
CA ASP A 219 11.15 18.12 15.59
C ASP A 219 12.10 19.29 15.25
N ASN A 220 12.00 19.87 14.05
CA ASN A 220 12.93 20.87 13.52
C ASN A 220 12.39 22.31 13.48
N THR A 221 11.37 22.63 14.29
CA THR A 221 10.70 23.95 14.24
C THR A 221 11.61 25.08 14.76
N THR A 222 12.51 25.57 13.92
CA THR A 222 13.18 26.86 14.10
C THR A 222 12.15 27.96 13.79
N ALA A 223 11.72 28.68 14.82
CA ALA A 223 10.75 29.75 14.70
C ALA A 223 11.35 30.93 13.91
N TYR A 224 11.00 31.06 12.63
CA TYR A 224 11.32 32.26 11.85
C TYR A 224 10.35 33.40 12.22
N PRO A 225 10.85 34.60 12.55
CA PRO A 225 10.04 35.66 13.16
C PRO A 225 9.04 36.36 12.21
N LEU A 226 9.10 36.13 10.90
CA LEU A 226 8.27 36.83 9.91
C LEU A 226 7.14 35.99 9.30
N VAL A 227 7.24 34.65 9.32
CA VAL A 227 6.22 33.72 8.85
C VAL A 227 6.20 32.54 9.82
N SER A 228 5.08 32.34 10.50
CA SER A 228 4.88 31.10 11.27
C SER A 228 4.91 29.92 10.30
N THR A 229 5.81 28.96 10.51
CA THR A 229 5.90 27.73 9.70
C THR A 229 4.56 27.00 9.64
N ASN A 230 3.78 27.09 10.72
CA ASN A 230 2.43 26.54 10.83
C ASN A 230 1.38 27.25 9.94
N ASP A 231 1.66 28.49 9.50
CA ASP A 231 0.75 29.28 8.65
C ASP A 231 1.06 29.18 7.16
N SER A 232 2.17 28.55 6.77
CA SER A 232 2.49 28.32 5.37
C SER A 232 1.40 27.49 4.68
N PHE A 233 1.02 27.90 3.47
CA PHE A 233 0.07 27.16 2.64
C PHE A 233 0.53 25.71 2.41
N THR A 234 1.82 25.50 2.16
CA THR A 234 2.40 24.17 1.90
C THR A 234 2.27 23.26 3.12
N HIS A 235 2.52 23.80 4.32
CA HIS A 235 2.35 23.07 5.58
C HIS A 235 0.89 22.66 5.80
N ARG A 236 -0.09 23.54 5.52
CA ARG A 236 -1.52 23.20 5.63
C ARG A 236 -1.95 22.13 4.63
N VAL A 237 -1.46 22.19 3.40
CA VAL A 237 -1.71 21.14 2.41
C VAL A 237 -1.11 19.82 2.87
N ALA A 238 0.13 19.83 3.36
CA ALA A 238 0.80 18.64 3.88
C ALA A 238 0.02 18.03 5.05
N LEU A 239 -0.43 18.83 6.01
CA LEU A 239 -1.30 18.40 7.09
C LEU A 239 -2.57 17.72 6.56
N GLN A 240 -3.24 18.32 5.57
CA GLN A 240 -4.47 17.75 5.03
C GLN A 240 -4.24 16.44 4.27
N CYS A 241 -3.14 16.34 3.51
CA CYS A 241 -2.69 15.08 2.91
C CYS A 241 -2.45 14.00 3.97
N SER A 242 -1.78 14.35 5.07
CA SER A 242 -1.53 13.46 6.20
C SER A 242 -2.82 12.98 6.87
N ILE A 243 -3.79 13.89 7.11
CA ILE A 243 -5.13 13.54 7.63
C ILE A 243 -5.85 12.58 6.67
N ILE A 244 -5.79 12.84 5.36
CA ILE A 244 -6.38 11.95 4.35
C ILE A 244 -5.74 10.55 4.39
N CYS A 245 -4.41 10.47 4.57
CA CYS A 245 -3.70 9.20 4.70
C CYS A 245 -4.22 8.40 5.90
N VAL A 246 -4.32 9.03 7.07
CA VAL A 246 -4.82 8.39 8.30
C VAL A 246 -6.28 7.95 8.15
N LYS A 247 -7.15 8.79 7.57
CA LYS A 247 -8.56 8.40 7.32
C LYS A 247 -8.67 7.23 6.34
N ALA A 248 -7.82 7.18 5.31
CA ALA A 248 -7.78 6.04 4.39
C ALA A 248 -7.33 4.75 5.09
N ALA A 249 -6.38 4.84 6.03
CA ALA A 249 -5.96 3.71 6.87
C ALA A 249 -7.08 3.21 7.79
N GLN A 250 -7.80 4.12 8.46
CA GLN A 250 -8.95 3.76 9.29
C GLN A 250 -10.04 3.04 8.48
N GLU A 251 -10.38 3.60 7.31
CA GLU A 251 -11.38 3.01 6.43
C GLU A 251 -10.93 1.65 5.89
N SER A 252 -9.64 1.48 5.57
CA SER A 252 -9.08 0.20 5.12
C SER A 252 -9.21 -0.87 6.20
N ILE A 253 -8.85 -0.53 7.45
CA ILE A 253 -8.98 -1.44 8.58
C ILE A 253 -10.45 -1.80 8.84
N GLU A 254 -11.35 -0.81 8.84
CA GLU A 254 -12.78 -1.03 9.06
C GLU A 254 -13.39 -1.92 7.96
N LEU A 255 -13.06 -1.65 6.70
CA LEU A 255 -13.50 -2.46 5.57
C LEU A 255 -13.07 -3.92 5.73
N ILE A 256 -11.82 -4.15 6.13
CA ILE A 256 -11.30 -5.49 6.35
C ILE A 256 -12.02 -6.12 7.54
N TYR A 257 -12.06 -5.44 8.69
CA TYR A 257 -12.67 -5.90 9.93
C TYR A 257 -14.11 -6.39 9.73
N ASN A 258 -14.94 -5.57 9.08
CA ASN A 258 -16.35 -5.85 8.83
C ASN A 258 -16.58 -7.03 7.87
N ASN A 259 -15.57 -7.44 7.12
CA ASN A 259 -15.66 -8.48 6.10
C ASN A 259 -14.78 -9.70 6.39
N VAL A 260 -14.06 -9.74 7.53
CA VAL A 260 -13.30 -10.92 7.94
C VAL A 260 -14.28 -12.07 8.23
N PRO A 261 -14.20 -13.20 7.50
CA PRO A 261 -15.06 -14.34 7.77
C PRO A 261 -14.72 -14.96 9.13
N THR A 262 -15.74 -15.21 9.95
CA THR A 262 -15.62 -15.83 11.28
C THR A 262 -15.14 -17.28 11.23
N ASP A 263 -15.36 -17.95 10.09
CA ASP A 263 -15.28 -19.42 9.99
C ASP A 263 -14.07 -19.89 9.16
N GLY A 264 -13.17 -18.99 8.77
CA GLY A 264 -12.04 -19.29 7.88
C GLY A 264 -12.43 -19.66 6.44
N THR A 265 -13.72 -19.58 6.09
CA THR A 265 -14.23 -19.74 4.72
C THR A 265 -13.75 -18.59 3.84
N GLY A 266 -13.68 -18.81 2.52
CA GLY A 266 -13.35 -17.75 1.55
C GLY A 266 -14.43 -16.68 1.52
N GLY A 267 -14.39 -15.73 2.45
CA GLY A 267 -15.31 -14.61 2.57
C GLY A 267 -15.20 -13.62 1.40
N PRO A 268 -15.90 -12.48 1.49
CA PRO A 268 -15.91 -11.47 0.42
C PRO A 268 -14.57 -10.70 0.31
N LEU A 269 -13.63 -10.95 1.21
CA LEU A 269 -12.31 -10.32 1.18
C LEU A 269 -11.42 -10.85 0.03
N PRO A 270 -10.41 -10.05 -0.36
CA PRO A 270 -9.23 -10.57 -1.04
C PRO A 270 -8.67 -11.77 -0.29
N ALA A 271 -7.91 -12.60 -1.00
CA ALA A 271 -7.26 -13.73 -0.35
C ALA A 271 -6.35 -13.25 0.81
N TRP A 272 -6.33 -13.99 1.91
CA TRP A 272 -5.75 -13.55 3.19
C TRP A 272 -4.31 -13.03 3.07
N TRP A 273 -3.51 -13.53 2.13
CA TRP A 273 -2.14 -13.07 1.91
C TRP A 273 -2.07 -11.62 1.42
N TYR A 274 -3.06 -11.13 0.66
CA TYR A 274 -3.16 -9.70 0.38
C TYR A 274 -3.34 -8.89 1.66
N ASN A 275 -3.90 -9.44 2.73
CA ASN A 275 -4.06 -8.74 4.00
C ASN A 275 -2.87 -8.94 4.96
N ILE A 276 -1.85 -9.76 4.62
CA ILE A 276 -0.80 -10.20 5.59
C ILE A 276 0.67 -10.14 5.10
N LEU A 277 0.96 -10.02 3.80
CA LEU A 277 2.27 -10.38 3.20
C LEU A 277 3.58 -9.73 3.75
N CYS A 278 4.03 -10.18 4.92
CA CYS A 278 5.33 -9.86 5.50
C CYS A 278 6.27 -11.09 5.39
N SER A 279 7.07 -11.19 4.32
CA SER A 279 7.88 -12.39 4.02
C SER A 279 9.41 -12.19 4.02
N TYR A 280 9.96 -11.27 4.82
CA TYR A 280 11.42 -11.13 5.01
C TYR A 280 11.78 -10.68 6.44
N ILE A 281 11.42 -11.46 7.44
CA ILE A 281 12.10 -11.39 8.75
C ILE A 281 12.89 -12.68 8.94
N LEU A 282 13.87 -12.95 8.06
CA LEU A 282 14.69 -14.17 8.12
C LEU A 282 16.12 -14.02 7.55
N SER A 283 16.77 -12.85 7.64
CA SER A 283 18.23 -12.79 7.46
C SER A 283 18.88 -11.76 8.38
N PRO A 284 19.57 -12.20 9.45
CA PRO A 284 20.44 -11.31 10.22
C PRO A 284 21.65 -10.98 9.34
N GLY A 285 21.79 -9.72 8.95
CA GLY A 285 22.89 -9.22 8.10
C GLY A 285 22.45 -8.47 6.84
N PHE A 286 21.15 -8.33 6.56
CA PHE A 286 20.65 -7.41 5.54
C PHE A 286 20.04 -6.18 6.22
N TYR A 287 20.60 -5.01 5.89
CA TYR A 287 20.14 -3.72 6.39
C TYR A 287 18.64 -3.49 6.12
N PHE A 288 18.08 -2.74 7.05
CA PHE A 288 16.67 -2.56 7.40
C PHE A 288 15.83 -1.96 6.26
N ASP A 289 15.12 -2.80 5.50
CA ASP A 289 14.05 -2.37 4.58
C ASP A 289 12.71 -2.93 5.09
N ILE A 290 11.84 -2.05 5.61
CA ILE A 290 10.52 -2.43 6.11
C ILE A 290 9.65 -2.88 4.93
N LEU A 291 9.24 -4.14 5.00
CA LEU A 291 8.57 -4.84 3.92
C LEU A 291 7.13 -4.35 3.80
N THR A 292 6.85 -3.66 2.71
CA THR A 292 5.53 -3.10 2.43
C THR A 292 4.61 -4.16 1.79
N TYR A 293 3.92 -4.96 2.62
CA TYR A 293 2.44 -5.14 2.60
C TYR A 293 1.99 -6.02 3.77
N PRO A 294 1.17 -5.50 4.69
CA PRO A 294 -0.25 -5.86 4.65
C PRO A 294 -1.15 -4.64 4.80
N ASP A 295 -2.29 -4.58 4.12
CA ASP A 295 -3.20 -3.42 4.24
C ASP A 295 -3.47 -3.04 5.70
N VAL A 296 -3.59 -4.03 6.60
CA VAL A 296 -3.83 -3.78 8.03
C VAL A 296 -2.60 -3.26 8.77
N TYR A 297 -1.42 -3.85 8.60
CA TYR A 297 -0.22 -3.39 9.32
C TYR A 297 0.30 -2.06 8.75
N THR A 298 0.25 -1.86 7.43
CA THR A 298 0.57 -0.55 6.83
C THR A 298 -0.43 0.52 7.28
N SER A 299 -1.71 0.17 7.37
CA SER A 299 -2.71 1.08 7.95
C SER A 299 -2.40 1.36 9.42
N ALA A 300 -2.04 0.34 10.21
CA ALA A 300 -1.72 0.49 11.63
C ALA A 300 -0.46 1.35 11.86
N THR A 301 0.58 1.22 11.03
CA THR A 301 1.76 2.11 11.10
C THR A 301 1.41 3.55 10.75
N VAL A 302 0.55 3.77 9.76
CA VAL A 302 -0.02 5.09 9.44
C VAL A 302 -0.82 5.64 10.62
N LEU A 303 -1.59 4.82 11.34
CA LEU A 303 -2.29 5.24 12.55
C LEU A 303 -1.32 5.70 13.64
N ILE A 304 -0.25 4.92 13.91
CA ILE A 304 0.79 5.27 14.88
C ILE A 304 1.41 6.63 14.52
N ALA A 305 1.81 6.81 13.25
CA ALA A 305 2.36 8.08 12.77
C ALA A 305 1.38 9.25 12.97
N GLY A 306 0.09 9.03 12.69
CA GLY A 306 -0.96 10.01 12.93
C GLY A 306 -1.09 10.39 14.41
N ARG A 307 -0.92 9.44 15.34
CA ARG A 307 -0.97 9.70 16.80
C ARG A 307 0.17 10.56 17.29
N LEU A 308 1.34 10.47 16.66
CA LEU A 308 2.50 11.29 17.03
C LEU A 308 2.25 12.78 16.74
N CYS A 309 1.32 13.11 15.84
CA CYS A 309 1.06 14.49 15.45
C CYS A 309 -0.22 15.06 16.08
N ALA A 310 -0.06 15.99 17.04
CA ALA A 310 -1.19 16.65 17.70
C ALA A 310 -2.17 17.34 16.72
N ALA A 311 -1.66 17.95 15.65
CA ALA A 311 -2.49 18.58 14.62
C ALA A 311 -3.36 17.57 13.84
N ILE A 312 -2.88 16.35 13.64
CA ILE A 312 -3.64 15.27 13.00
C ILE A 312 -4.68 14.71 13.98
N LEU A 313 -4.28 14.52 15.24
CA LEU A 313 -5.18 14.04 16.30
C LEU A 313 -6.35 15.00 16.57
N ALA A 314 -6.16 16.30 16.42
CA ALA A 314 -7.23 17.28 16.55
C ALA A 314 -8.39 17.03 15.56
N GLU A 315 -8.09 16.52 14.36
CA GLU A 315 -9.07 16.30 13.28
C GLU A 315 -9.59 14.86 13.21
N VAL A 316 -8.74 13.86 13.50
CA VAL A 316 -9.11 12.44 13.44
C VAL A 316 -9.68 11.94 14.78
N THR A 317 -9.34 12.60 15.89
CA THR A 317 -9.63 12.22 17.28
C THR A 317 -8.90 10.97 17.77
N GLU A 318 -8.41 11.01 19.00
CA GLU A 318 -7.70 9.87 19.60
C GLU A 318 -8.59 8.63 19.74
N ILE A 319 -9.87 8.83 20.08
CA ILE A 319 -10.85 7.75 20.28
C ILE A 319 -10.99 6.91 18.99
N SER A 320 -11.14 7.60 17.85
CA SER A 320 -11.28 6.92 16.56
C SER A 320 -10.01 6.16 16.17
N VAL A 321 -8.84 6.71 16.46
CA VAL A 321 -7.57 6.02 16.18
C VAL A 321 -7.40 4.77 17.06
N VAL A 322 -7.72 4.85 18.35
CA VAL A 322 -7.68 3.69 19.27
C VAL A 322 -8.66 2.60 18.83
N GLN A 323 -9.86 2.97 18.37
CA GLN A 323 -10.83 2.01 17.84
C GLN A 323 -10.29 1.28 16.61
N SER A 324 -9.78 2.02 15.61
CA SER A 324 -9.19 1.41 14.41
C SER A 324 -7.95 0.58 14.74
N TRP A 325 -7.14 0.99 15.71
CA TRP A 325 -6.00 0.21 16.21
C TRP A 325 -6.44 -1.16 16.76
N ASN A 326 -7.48 -1.18 17.59
CA ASN A 326 -8.02 -2.41 18.15
C ASN A 326 -8.57 -3.34 17.05
N TYR A 327 -9.26 -2.79 16.05
CA TYR A 327 -9.70 -3.56 14.88
C TYR A 327 -8.53 -4.16 14.12
N ALA A 328 -7.45 -3.39 13.90
CA ALA A 328 -6.26 -3.89 13.23
C ALA A 328 -5.63 -5.07 13.97
N LEU A 329 -5.45 -4.94 15.30
CA LEU A 329 -4.92 -6.03 16.12
C LEU A 329 -5.83 -7.25 16.13
N GLU A 330 -7.16 -7.07 16.22
CA GLU A 330 -8.10 -8.19 16.21
C GLU A 330 -8.05 -8.96 14.88
N VAL A 331 -7.98 -8.24 13.75
CA VAL A 331 -7.82 -8.86 12.42
C VAL A 331 -6.49 -9.62 12.33
N LEU A 332 -5.37 -9.00 12.71
CA LEU A 332 -4.06 -9.66 12.64
C LEU A 332 -3.99 -10.88 13.56
N ARG A 333 -4.58 -10.80 14.77
CA ARG A 333 -4.68 -11.93 15.71
C ARG A 333 -5.50 -13.08 15.13
N LYS A 334 -6.64 -12.81 14.48
CA LYS A 334 -7.43 -13.83 13.75
C LYS A 334 -6.60 -14.55 12.69
N TYR A 335 -5.63 -13.86 12.10
CA TYR A 335 -4.78 -14.48 11.09
C TYR A 335 -3.53 -15.20 11.61
N GLN A 336 -3.20 -15.10 12.89
CA GLN A 336 -2.03 -15.78 13.48
C GLN A 336 -2.10 -17.31 13.39
N SER A 337 -3.31 -17.88 13.33
CA SER A 337 -3.53 -19.32 13.13
C SER A 337 -3.14 -19.78 11.72
N TYR A 338 -3.16 -18.87 10.74
CA TYR A 338 -2.92 -19.18 9.33
C TYR A 338 -1.53 -18.74 8.85
N SER A 339 -0.87 -17.82 9.56
CA SER A 339 0.40 -17.24 9.13
C SER A 339 1.32 -16.89 10.30
N THR A 340 2.57 -17.37 10.25
CA THR A 340 3.65 -16.95 11.16
C THR A 340 3.99 -15.46 10.99
N SER A 341 3.83 -14.92 9.79
CA SER A 341 4.02 -13.50 9.50
C SER A 341 3.02 -12.62 10.25
N ALA A 342 1.75 -13.03 10.36
CA ALA A 342 0.75 -12.30 11.14
C ALA A 342 1.14 -12.18 12.61
N ARG A 343 1.72 -13.23 13.20
CA ARG A 343 2.23 -13.20 14.58
C ARG A 343 3.35 -12.18 14.75
N ARG A 344 4.27 -12.11 13.78
CA ARG A 344 5.38 -11.14 13.76
C ARG A 344 4.87 -9.71 13.60
N CYS A 345 3.88 -9.48 12.72
CA CYS A 345 3.25 -8.18 12.56
C CYS A 345 2.59 -7.67 13.85
N VAL A 346 1.89 -8.55 14.59
CA VAL A 346 1.31 -8.17 15.89
C VAL A 346 2.40 -7.79 16.88
N ALA A 347 3.43 -8.62 17.04
CA ALA A 347 4.54 -8.32 17.96
C ALA A 347 5.24 -6.99 17.60
N ALA A 348 5.53 -6.76 16.32
CA ALA A 348 6.15 -5.52 15.86
C ALA A 348 5.26 -4.29 16.12
N LEU A 349 3.95 -4.39 15.86
CA LEU A 349 3.02 -3.30 16.12
C LEU A 349 2.88 -3.00 17.62
N GLU A 350 2.81 -4.02 18.46
CA GLU A 350 2.72 -3.86 19.92
C GLU A 350 3.97 -3.18 20.47
N ILE A 351 5.17 -3.59 20.02
CA ILE A 351 6.43 -2.92 20.39
C ILE A 351 6.45 -1.46 19.93
N LEU A 352 6.11 -1.20 18.66
CA LEU A 352 6.05 0.17 18.13
C LEU A 352 5.07 1.04 18.90
N TYR A 353 3.93 0.49 19.29
CA TYR A 353 2.91 1.21 20.05
C TYR A 353 3.38 1.54 21.47
N GLU A 354 4.04 0.60 22.16
CA GLU A 354 4.58 0.82 23.51
C GLU A 354 5.66 1.91 23.51
N GLN A 355 6.55 1.90 22.52
CA GLN A 355 7.59 2.93 22.38
C GLN A 355 6.97 4.32 22.17
N VAL A 356 5.99 4.45 21.28
CA VAL A 356 5.29 5.71 21.03
C VAL A 356 4.49 6.19 22.26
N ALA A 357 3.87 5.27 22.99
CA ALA A 357 3.19 5.60 24.23
C ALA A 357 4.17 6.09 25.32
N SER A 358 5.39 5.54 25.35
CA SER A 358 6.44 5.96 26.29
C SER A 358 6.99 7.36 26.00
N GLU A 359 7.09 7.75 24.72
CA GLU A 359 7.50 9.11 24.32
C GLU A 359 6.43 10.16 24.60
N GLY A 360 5.14 9.81 24.44
CA GLY A 360 4.01 10.68 24.80
C GLY A 360 3.89 11.01 26.30
N LEU A 361 4.61 10.28 27.16
CA LEU A 361 4.62 10.45 28.61
C LEU A 361 5.74 11.38 29.14
N LEU A 362 6.67 11.83 28.29
CA LEU A 362 7.69 12.79 28.70
C LEU A 362 7.15 14.23 28.62
N PRO A 363 7.07 14.98 29.73
CA PRO A 363 6.65 16.37 29.69
C PRO A 363 7.64 17.21 28.89
N MET A 364 7.12 18.04 27.99
CA MET A 364 7.85 19.11 27.31
C MET A 364 8.60 19.97 28.34
N GLY A 365 9.91 19.76 28.44
CA GLY A 365 10.79 20.58 29.24
C GLY A 365 11.88 19.80 29.94
N HIS A 366 12.91 19.38 29.21
CA HIS A 366 14.27 19.42 29.74
C HIS A 366 15.28 19.41 28.59
N VAL A 367 16.00 20.51 28.45
CA VAL A 367 17.25 20.61 27.67
C VAL A 367 18.27 19.67 28.33
N PRO A 368 18.91 18.73 27.62
CA PRO A 368 19.94 17.90 28.23
C PRO A 368 21.24 18.71 28.30
N SER A 369 21.59 19.14 29.51
CA SER A 369 22.96 19.55 29.83
C SER A 369 23.85 18.32 29.82
N HIS A 370 24.90 18.36 29.00
CA HIS A 370 26.06 17.47 29.04
C HIS A 370 26.50 17.18 30.48
N GLU A 371 26.52 15.91 30.90
CA GLU A 371 27.55 15.38 31.82
C GLU A 371 27.54 13.84 31.93
N THR A 372 28.61 13.26 31.38
CA THR A 372 29.45 12.16 31.88
C THR A 372 28.84 10.87 32.46
N ARG A 373 29.08 9.77 31.72
CA ARG A 373 29.09 8.35 32.13
C ARG A 373 29.60 8.11 33.56
N ALA A 374 28.84 7.34 34.36
CA ALA A 374 29.39 6.51 35.42
C ALA A 374 28.56 5.21 35.59
N ASN A 375 29.25 4.07 35.50
CA ASN A 375 28.78 2.73 35.79
C ASN A 375 28.29 2.60 37.24
N LEU A 376 27.21 1.84 37.49
CA LEU A 376 27.01 1.11 38.75
C LEU A 376 26.14 -0.13 38.51
N SER A 377 26.61 -1.25 39.03
CA SER A 377 26.12 -2.62 38.90
C SER A 377 25.25 -3.07 40.10
N ALA A 378 24.25 -3.91 39.79
CA ALA A 378 23.64 -4.99 40.59
C ALA A 378 22.82 -4.69 41.86
N GLY A 379 21.60 -5.26 41.92
CA GLY A 379 20.80 -5.40 43.16
C GLY A 379 19.30 -5.75 42.98
N ASN A 380 19.03 -7.03 42.66
CA ASN A 380 17.81 -7.88 42.84
C ASN A 380 16.36 -7.36 43.06
N ASP A 381 15.48 -8.07 42.32
CA ASP A 381 14.17 -8.67 42.66
C ASP A 381 12.88 -7.83 42.80
N MET A 382 11.98 -7.96 41.81
CA MET A 382 10.79 -8.82 41.96
C MET A 382 10.17 -9.21 40.60
N SER A 383 9.78 -10.48 40.52
CA SER A 383 9.33 -11.26 39.37
C SER A 383 7.89 -10.96 38.92
N PHE A 384 7.67 -10.94 37.59
CA PHE A 384 6.43 -11.42 36.98
C PHE A 384 6.72 -12.06 35.61
N GLY A 385 6.44 -13.36 35.52
CA GLY A 385 5.99 -14.05 34.29
C GLY A 385 7.07 -14.50 33.31
N GLU A 386 7.52 -15.74 33.47
CA GLU A 386 8.39 -16.47 32.54
C GLU A 386 7.86 -16.47 31.09
N GLY A 387 8.74 -16.16 30.13
CA GLY A 387 8.48 -16.50 28.73
C GLY A 387 9.12 -15.67 27.62
N MET A 388 9.97 -14.67 27.88
CA MET A 388 10.74 -13.99 26.82
C MET A 388 12.24 -14.21 27.03
N ASN A 389 12.88 -14.96 26.14
CA ASN A 389 14.33 -15.11 26.13
C ASN A 389 14.96 -13.72 25.90
N ALA A 390 15.72 -13.24 26.89
CA ALA A 390 16.48 -11.99 26.84
C ALA A 390 17.46 -11.91 25.66
N ALA A 391 17.82 -13.04 25.05
CA ALA A 391 18.63 -13.10 23.83
C ALA A 391 17.92 -12.53 22.57
N ILE A 392 16.60 -12.38 22.60
CA ILE A 392 15.83 -11.76 21.50
C ILE A 392 15.99 -10.23 21.52
N LEU A 393 16.11 -9.61 22.71
CA LEU A 393 16.21 -8.16 22.85
C LEU A 393 17.54 -7.60 22.33
N ASP A 394 18.66 -8.30 22.56
CA ASP A 394 20.01 -7.87 22.13
C ASP A 394 20.26 -8.02 20.61
N SER A 395 19.32 -8.59 19.87
CA SER A 395 19.42 -8.81 18.41
C SER A 395 18.71 -7.71 17.58
N PHE A 396 17.99 -6.80 18.24
CA PHE A 396 17.29 -5.69 17.59
C PHE A 396 18.11 -4.41 17.75
N GLU A 397 18.90 -4.06 16.72
CA GLU A 397 19.23 -2.64 16.54
C GLU A 397 17.94 -1.93 16.13
N PHE A 398 17.36 -1.19 17.07
CA PHE A 398 16.16 -0.38 16.83
C PHE A 398 16.53 0.80 15.91
N PRO A 399 15.72 1.11 14.88
CA PRO A 399 15.85 2.36 14.14
C PRO A 399 15.75 3.55 15.08
N ASP A 400 16.44 4.64 14.77
CA ASP A 400 16.16 5.92 15.42
C ASP A 400 14.73 6.33 15.04
N PHE A 401 13.81 6.33 16.01
CA PHE A 401 12.39 6.58 15.73
C PHE A 401 12.08 8.07 15.47
N GLN A 402 13.04 8.97 15.71
CA GLN A 402 13.01 10.33 15.18
C GLN A 402 13.15 10.33 13.65
N ASP A 403 13.85 9.35 13.09
CA ASP A 403 13.93 9.14 11.65
C ASP A 403 12.67 8.43 11.13
N MET A 404 11.69 9.19 10.66
CA MET A 404 10.44 8.70 10.05
C MET A 404 10.64 7.98 8.71
N SER A 405 11.88 7.69 8.29
CA SER A 405 12.22 6.92 7.09
C SER A 405 11.55 5.53 7.04
N TRP A 406 11.26 4.96 8.22
CA TRP A 406 10.51 3.71 8.36
C TRP A 406 9.09 3.76 7.75
N LEU A 407 8.51 4.97 7.65
CA LEU A 407 7.23 5.19 6.98
C LEU A 407 7.33 5.32 5.46
N ASN A 408 8.50 5.52 4.87
CA ASN A 408 8.65 5.80 3.42
C ASN A 408 9.34 4.71 2.62
N SER A 409 9.81 3.65 3.26
CA SER A 409 10.44 2.53 2.56
C SER A 409 9.42 1.80 1.67
N VAL A 410 9.55 1.99 0.35
CA VAL A 410 9.28 0.93 -0.62
C VAL A 410 10.52 0.02 -0.60
N PRO A 411 10.40 -1.32 -0.74
CA PRO A 411 11.55 -2.22 -0.58
C PRO A 411 12.60 -2.04 -1.70
N SER A 412 13.41 -1.00 -1.62
CA SER A 412 14.34 -0.65 -2.68
C SER A 412 15.60 0.00 -2.12
N ASN A 413 16.37 -0.77 -1.35
CA ASN A 413 17.82 -0.63 -1.31
C ASN A 413 18.48 -1.88 -1.92
N PHE A 414 18.32 -2.01 -3.25
CA PHE A 414 19.15 -2.89 -4.07
C PHE A 414 19.49 -2.20 -5.38
N PHE A 415 20.39 -1.22 -5.30
CA PHE A 415 21.39 -0.98 -6.33
C PHE A 415 22.76 -0.88 -5.68
#